data_AF-A0A5M6ISA9-F1
#
_entry.id   AF-A0A5M6ISA9-F1
#
_cell.length_a   1.000
_cell.length_b   1.000
_cell.length_c   1.000
_cell.angle_alpha   90.00
_cell.angle_beta   90.00
_cell.angle_gamma   90.00
#
_symmetry.space_group_name_H-M   'P 1'
#
loop_
_entity.id
_entity.type
_entity.pdbx_description
1 polymer ?
#
loop_
_entity_poly.entity_id
_entity_poly.type
_entity_poly.pdbx_seq_one_letter_code
_entity_poly.pdbx_strand_id
1 'polypeptide(L)'
;MTFWGGLSDLITQVTSIPWKVMSGSFFLVSETILSGQARTLLSPHERTPRDEDRDLALHRQIYLEVAGALHTGFVALGNVGHLKSAQAGLMGNYAEATPVIAKLYMVAQENTARAILRVATELDAAVVQLSLRRMSLDIAAQELNALDIRIVNATKERDRWAELMKRHIAGKIKNEERRKKIKEKFQAAQRRIAEIGAQKNDVRSGLHDRNIEWLRESLSQKLRLSEMMMSALAAMRRDLGMAAQESDFVAIIQASIARQRAALDAFGESVRDGG
;
A
#
# COMPACT_ATOMS: atom_id res chain seq x y z
N MET A 1 33.03 10.95 -3.95
CA MET A 1 32.04 11.95 -4.43
C MET A 1 30.66 11.29 -4.63
N THR A 2 30.18 10.49 -3.67
CA THR A 2 29.04 9.56 -3.88
C THR A 2 28.11 9.40 -2.67
N PHE A 3 28.22 10.27 -1.65
CA PHE A 3 27.26 10.28 -0.53
C PHE A 3 26.07 11.20 -0.80
N TRP A 4 26.29 12.29 -1.54
CA TRP A 4 25.25 13.27 -1.89
C TRP A 4 24.28 12.78 -2.98
N GLY A 5 24.72 11.94 -3.92
CA GLY A 5 23.86 11.42 -4.99
C GLY A 5 22.80 10.43 -4.50
N GLY A 6 23.15 9.58 -3.51
CA GLY A 6 22.17 8.66 -2.90
C GLY A 6 21.12 9.39 -2.06
N LEU A 7 21.49 10.51 -1.44
CA LEU A 7 20.60 11.31 -0.60
C LEU A 7 19.65 12.19 -1.43
N SER A 8 20.09 12.68 -2.59
CA SER A 8 19.21 13.36 -3.54
C SER A 8 18.20 12.43 -4.19
N ASP A 9 18.59 11.19 -4.52
CA ASP A 9 17.67 10.17 -5.05
C ASP A 9 16.65 9.73 -3.99
N LEU A 10 17.08 9.60 -2.72
CA LEU A 10 16.17 9.28 -1.62
C LEU A 10 15.19 10.43 -1.32
N ILE A 11 15.65 11.68 -1.36
CA ILE A 11 14.78 12.86 -1.18
C ILE A 11 13.80 12.99 -2.35
N THR A 12 14.25 12.81 -3.59
CA THR A 12 13.35 12.88 -4.75
C THR A 12 12.32 11.75 -4.75
N GLN A 13 12.71 10.54 -4.33
CA GLN A 13 11.81 9.41 -4.15
C GLN A 13 10.81 9.63 -2.99
N VAL A 14 11.22 10.25 -1.88
CA VAL A 14 10.34 10.66 -0.78
C VAL A 14 9.40 11.80 -1.18
N THR A 15 9.87 12.79 -1.96
CA THR A 15 9.04 13.90 -2.46
C THR A 15 8.07 13.48 -3.57
N SER A 16 8.27 12.30 -4.18
CA SER A 16 7.33 11.70 -5.14
C SER A 16 6.12 11.05 -4.47
N ILE A 17 6.14 10.83 -3.15
CA ILE A 17 4.93 10.55 -2.37
C ILE A 17 4.13 11.86 -2.39
N PRO A 18 2.89 11.86 -2.92
CA PRO A 18 2.16 13.09 -3.14
C PRO A 18 1.79 13.71 -1.79
N TRP A 19 2.58 14.67 -1.32
CA TRP A 19 2.24 15.60 -0.23
C TRP A 19 0.85 16.24 -0.41
N LYS A 20 0.34 16.26 -1.64
CA LYS A 20 -1.04 16.63 -1.98
C LYS A 20 -2.12 15.81 -1.25
N VAL A 21 -1.85 14.53 -0.95
CA VAL A 21 -2.77 13.66 -0.18
C VAL A 21 -2.76 14.05 1.30
N MET A 22 -1.58 14.30 1.88
CA MET A 22 -1.47 14.75 3.27
C MET A 22 -2.01 16.17 3.49
N SER A 23 -1.87 17.09 2.53
CA SER A 23 -2.40 18.44 2.69
C SER A 23 -3.94 18.48 2.57
N GLY A 24 -4.56 17.58 1.80
CA GLY A 24 -6.02 17.57 1.60
C GLY A 24 -6.80 17.27 2.88
N SER A 25 -6.37 16.25 3.64
CA SER A 25 -7.09 15.79 4.85
C SER A 25 -6.99 16.76 6.03
N PHE A 26 -5.93 17.57 6.12
CA PHE A 26 -5.76 18.54 7.21
C PHE A 26 -6.64 19.80 7.08
N PHE A 27 -6.93 20.28 5.86
CA PHE A 27 -7.73 21.50 5.68
C PHE A 27 -9.24 21.26 5.85
N LEU A 28 -9.75 20.06 5.58
CA LEU A 28 -11.17 19.73 5.70
C LEU A 28 -11.71 19.69 7.14
N VAL A 29 -10.83 19.42 8.12
CA VAL A 29 -11.21 19.40 9.55
C VAL A 29 -11.41 20.81 10.12
N SER A 30 -10.77 21.83 9.53
CA SER A 30 -10.88 23.22 10.01
C SER A 30 -12.14 23.95 9.53
N GLU A 31 -12.70 23.58 8.37
CA GLU A 31 -13.75 24.38 7.72
C GLU A 31 -15.18 23.92 8.05
N THR A 32 -15.34 22.67 8.49
CA THR A 32 -16.66 22.08 8.80
C THR A 32 -17.17 22.39 10.22
N ILE A 33 -16.30 22.82 11.13
CA ILE A 33 -16.69 23.26 12.49
C ILE A 33 -17.38 24.64 12.44
N LEU A 34 -17.16 25.44 11.39
CA LEU A 34 -17.74 26.78 11.23
C LEU A 34 -19.09 26.80 10.48
N SER A 35 -19.45 25.76 9.71
CA SER A 35 -20.66 25.75 8.88
C SER A 35 -21.87 25.05 9.52
N GLY A 36 -21.68 24.28 10.60
CA GLY A 36 -22.76 23.61 11.34
C GLY A 36 -23.74 24.54 12.05
N GLN A 37 -23.37 25.79 12.32
CA GLN A 37 -24.24 26.77 13.01
C GLN A 37 -25.25 27.48 12.10
N ALA A 38 -25.14 27.36 10.76
CA ALA A 38 -25.98 28.13 9.84
C ALA A 38 -27.32 27.46 9.46
N ARG A 39 -27.52 26.17 9.77
CA ARG A 39 -28.69 25.39 9.30
C ARG A 39 -29.90 25.35 10.23
N THR A 40 -29.82 25.95 11.42
CA THR A 40 -30.93 25.98 12.39
C THR A 40 -31.98 27.08 12.15
N LEU A 41 -31.94 27.80 11.01
CA LEU A 41 -32.76 29.01 10.80
C LEU A 41 -33.95 28.87 9.82
N LEU A 42 -34.19 27.70 9.23
CA LEU A 42 -35.39 27.47 8.40
C LEU A 42 -36.40 26.63 9.19
N SER A 43 -37.50 27.29 9.58
CA SER A 43 -38.59 26.72 10.36
C SER A 43 -39.15 25.43 9.74
N PRO A 44 -39.40 24.36 10.53
CA PRO A 44 -39.88 23.07 10.04
C PRO A 44 -41.33 23.08 9.49
N HIS A 45 -42.02 24.22 9.48
CA HIS A 45 -43.44 24.34 9.11
C HIS A 45 -43.71 24.59 7.61
N GLU A 46 -42.69 24.75 6.77
CA GLU A 46 -42.86 25.02 5.32
C GLU A 46 -42.34 23.89 4.41
N ARG A 47 -41.85 22.78 4.96
CA ARG A 47 -41.37 21.66 4.13
C ARG A 47 -42.53 20.93 3.50
N THR A 48 -42.61 20.95 2.18
CA THR A 48 -43.54 20.08 1.47
C THR A 48 -43.00 18.64 1.50
N PRO A 49 -43.87 17.61 1.50
CA PRO A 49 -43.42 16.22 1.44
C PRO A 49 -42.53 15.94 0.21
N ARG A 50 -42.66 16.75 -0.84
CA ARG A 50 -41.82 16.70 -2.05
C ARG A 50 -40.38 17.16 -1.80
N ASP A 51 -40.17 18.09 -0.86
CA ASP A 51 -38.84 18.57 -0.50
C ASP A 51 -38.12 17.57 0.40
N GLU A 52 -38.86 16.91 1.30
CA GLU A 52 -38.34 15.82 2.14
C GLU A 52 -37.88 14.61 1.31
N ASP A 53 -38.67 14.21 0.31
CA ASP A 53 -38.30 13.13 -0.61
C ASP A 53 -37.05 13.48 -1.44
N ARG A 54 -36.91 14.74 -1.85
CA ARG A 54 -35.73 15.23 -2.58
C ARG A 54 -34.48 15.24 -1.70
N ASP A 55 -34.61 15.67 -0.45
CA ASP A 55 -33.50 15.69 0.51
C ASP A 55 -33.03 14.26 0.82
N LEU A 56 -33.97 13.34 1.08
CA LEU A 56 -33.66 11.92 1.27
C LEU A 56 -33.00 11.29 0.04
N ALA A 57 -33.41 11.66 -1.17
CA ALA A 57 -32.77 11.18 -2.40
C ALA A 57 -31.31 11.68 -2.51
N LEU A 58 -31.06 12.95 -2.17
CA LEU A 58 -29.72 13.53 -2.14
C LEU A 58 -28.84 12.83 -1.08
N HIS A 59 -29.37 12.62 0.13
CA HIS A 59 -28.68 11.89 1.20
C HIS A 59 -28.27 10.49 0.75
N ARG A 60 -29.19 9.73 0.13
CA ARG A 60 -28.90 8.38 -0.39
C ARG A 60 -27.80 8.39 -1.44
N GLN A 61 -27.82 9.34 -2.37
CA GLN A 61 -26.79 9.46 -3.40
C GLN A 61 -25.42 9.73 -2.78
N ILE A 62 -25.32 10.72 -1.89
CA ILE A 62 -24.04 11.08 -1.25
C ILE A 62 -23.54 9.92 -0.39
N TYR A 63 -24.42 9.24 0.34
CA TYR A 63 -24.05 8.09 1.16
C TYR A 63 -23.54 6.92 0.33
N LEU A 64 -24.13 6.67 -0.83
CA LEU A 64 -23.64 5.65 -1.76
C LEU A 64 -22.27 6.02 -2.34
N GLU A 65 -22.08 7.27 -2.75
CA GLU A 65 -20.79 7.78 -3.24
C GLU A 65 -19.70 7.62 -2.15
N VAL A 66 -20.01 7.98 -0.91
CA VAL A 66 -19.10 7.88 0.23
C VAL A 66 -18.77 6.43 0.56
N ALA A 67 -19.75 5.53 0.58
CA ALA A 67 -19.52 4.10 0.77
C ALA A 67 -18.61 3.52 -0.32
N GLY A 68 -18.80 3.94 -1.57
CA GLY A 68 -17.91 3.59 -2.69
C GLY A 68 -16.49 4.13 -2.51
N ALA A 69 -16.34 5.40 -2.15
CA ALA A 69 -15.06 6.05 -1.89
C ALA A 69 -14.28 5.35 -0.76
N LEU A 70 -14.96 5.03 0.34
CA LEU A 70 -14.42 4.26 1.44
C LEU A 70 -14.00 2.85 1.01
N HIS A 71 -14.83 2.16 0.23
CA HIS A 71 -14.47 0.84 -0.31
C HIS A 71 -13.21 0.90 -1.20
N THR A 72 -13.11 1.89 -2.08
CA THR A 72 -11.90 2.13 -2.89
C THR A 72 -10.66 2.31 -2.02
N GLY A 73 -10.77 3.05 -0.93
CA GLY A 73 -9.68 3.19 0.04
C GLY A 73 -9.28 1.88 0.72
N PHE A 74 -10.25 1.02 1.05
CA PHE A 74 -9.98 -0.32 1.58
C PHE A 74 -9.29 -1.25 0.58
N VAL A 75 -9.71 -1.18 -0.69
CA VAL A 75 -9.06 -1.92 -1.77
C VAL A 75 -7.63 -1.43 -1.97
N ALA A 76 -7.42 -0.10 -1.95
CA ALA A 76 -6.09 0.49 -2.00
C ALA A 76 -5.22 -0.04 -0.85
N LEU A 77 -5.72 -0.03 0.39
CA LEU A 77 -5.04 -0.55 1.57
C LEU A 77 -4.65 -2.04 1.43
N GLY A 78 -5.56 -2.88 0.94
CA GLY A 78 -5.26 -4.29 0.69
C GLY A 78 -4.20 -4.49 -0.40
N ASN A 79 -4.20 -3.63 -1.42
CA ASN A 79 -3.21 -3.66 -2.48
C ASN A 79 -1.88 -3.04 -2.09
N VAL A 80 -1.81 -2.26 -0.99
CA VAL A 80 -0.53 -1.79 -0.45
C VAL A 80 0.37 -2.97 -0.22
N GLY A 81 -0.13 -4.06 0.38
CA GLY A 81 0.55 -5.34 0.63
C GLY A 81 1.08 -6.07 -0.62
N HIS A 82 0.77 -5.62 -1.82
CA HIS A 82 1.29 -6.21 -3.05
C HIS A 82 2.48 -5.38 -3.58
N LEU A 83 3.70 -5.89 -3.38
CA LEU A 83 4.94 -5.25 -3.88
C LEU A 83 4.95 -5.03 -5.40
N LYS A 84 4.23 -5.86 -6.17
CA LYS A 84 4.17 -5.74 -7.63
C LYS A 84 3.32 -4.55 -8.11
N SER A 85 2.40 -4.06 -7.29
CA SER A 85 1.51 -2.96 -7.66
C SER A 85 2.26 -1.63 -7.57
N ALA A 86 2.19 -0.77 -8.57
CA ALA A 86 2.87 0.53 -8.49
C ALA A 86 2.28 1.41 -7.38
N GLN A 87 3.12 1.91 -6.47
CA GLN A 87 2.69 2.75 -5.34
C GLN A 87 1.92 4.00 -5.79
N ALA A 88 2.35 4.63 -6.88
CA ALA A 88 1.68 5.80 -7.43
C ALA A 88 0.22 5.53 -7.82
N GLY A 89 -0.08 4.34 -8.38
CA GLY A 89 -1.44 3.95 -8.73
C GLY A 89 -2.33 3.74 -7.50
N LEU A 90 -1.75 3.23 -6.40
CA LEU A 90 -2.48 3.04 -5.15
C LEU A 90 -2.87 4.38 -4.50
N MET A 91 -1.95 5.34 -4.50
CA MET A 91 -2.19 6.67 -3.92
C MET A 91 -3.15 7.49 -4.78
N GLY A 92 -3.12 7.33 -6.11
CA GLY A 92 -4.04 8.01 -7.03
C GLY A 92 -5.50 7.71 -6.73
N ASN A 93 -5.86 6.42 -6.69
CA ASN A 93 -7.23 5.99 -6.41
C ASN A 93 -7.72 6.45 -5.02
N TYR A 94 -6.81 6.54 -4.05
CA TYR A 94 -7.13 7.02 -2.72
C TYR A 94 -7.38 8.54 -2.69
N ALA A 95 -6.54 9.32 -3.38
CA ALA A 95 -6.69 10.77 -3.46
C ALA A 95 -8.03 11.20 -4.10
N GLU A 96 -8.54 10.42 -5.06
CA GLU A 96 -9.83 10.66 -5.71
C GLU A 96 -11.03 10.41 -4.78
N ALA A 97 -10.86 9.62 -3.72
CA ALA A 97 -11.92 9.32 -2.76
C ALA A 97 -12.15 10.45 -1.73
N THR A 98 -11.12 11.25 -1.42
CA THR A 98 -11.17 12.28 -0.37
C THR A 98 -12.24 13.37 -0.61
N PRO A 99 -12.40 13.95 -1.82
CA PRO A 99 -13.42 14.98 -2.07
C PRO A 99 -14.85 14.46 -1.88
N VAL A 100 -15.09 13.17 -2.10
CA VAL A 100 -16.40 12.54 -1.91
C VAL A 100 -16.77 12.48 -0.43
N ILE A 101 -15.80 12.14 0.42
CA ILE A 101 -15.98 12.12 1.88
C ILE A 101 -16.27 13.54 2.41
N ALA A 102 -15.63 14.58 1.83
CA ALA A 102 -15.89 15.96 2.22
C ALA A 102 -17.36 16.39 2.04
N LYS A 103 -18.02 15.94 0.96
CA LYS A 103 -19.44 16.23 0.72
C LYS A 103 -20.35 15.68 1.81
N LEU A 104 -19.97 14.59 2.46
CA LEU A 104 -20.74 13.99 3.54
C LEU A 104 -20.97 14.99 4.69
N TYR A 105 -19.96 15.79 5.04
CA TYR A 105 -20.04 16.75 6.14
C TYR A 105 -21.11 17.82 5.93
N MET A 106 -21.50 18.06 4.68
CA MET A 106 -22.56 19.01 4.36
C MET A 106 -23.96 18.43 4.54
N VAL A 107 -24.14 17.13 4.73
CA VAL A 107 -25.45 16.47 4.60
C VAL A 107 -25.74 15.51 5.76
N ALA A 108 -24.71 14.89 6.33
CA ALA A 108 -24.87 13.92 7.41
C ALA A 108 -25.20 14.54 8.77
N GLN A 109 -25.87 13.77 9.62
CA GLN A 109 -25.99 14.11 11.03
C GLN A 109 -24.61 14.05 11.70
N GLU A 110 -24.44 14.78 12.81
CA GLU A 110 -23.15 14.89 13.52
C GLU A 110 -22.57 13.51 13.89
N ASN A 111 -23.41 12.58 14.34
CA ASN A 111 -22.98 11.23 14.72
C ASN A 111 -22.41 10.44 13.52
N THR A 112 -23.04 10.57 12.35
CA THR A 112 -22.62 9.90 11.11
C THR A 112 -21.37 10.56 10.54
N ALA A 113 -21.31 11.89 10.52
CA ALA A 113 -20.13 12.64 10.14
C ALA A 113 -18.91 12.25 11.01
N ARG A 114 -19.09 12.16 12.33
CA ARG A 114 -18.04 11.75 13.27
C ARG A 114 -17.57 10.31 13.03
N ALA A 115 -18.50 9.38 12.81
CA ALA A 115 -18.16 7.98 12.56
C ALA A 115 -17.36 7.81 11.26
N ILE A 116 -17.76 8.50 10.18
CA ILE A 116 -17.06 8.44 8.90
C ILE A 116 -15.71 9.16 8.98
N LEU A 117 -15.64 10.33 9.61
CA LEU A 117 -14.36 11.04 9.82
C LEU A 117 -13.35 10.16 10.53
N ARG A 118 -13.77 9.44 11.59
CA ARG A 118 -12.90 8.53 12.33
C ARG A 118 -12.37 7.38 11.45
N VAL A 119 -13.19 6.85 10.55
CA VAL A 119 -12.77 5.83 9.59
C VAL A 119 -11.78 6.41 8.58
N ALA A 120 -12.08 7.59 8.05
CA ALA A 120 -11.23 8.25 7.06
C ALA A 120 -9.84 8.59 7.62
N THR A 121 -9.76 9.12 8.85
CA THR A 121 -8.48 9.48 9.48
C THR A 121 -7.63 8.26 9.85
N GLU A 122 -8.25 7.17 10.31
CA GLU A 122 -7.54 5.92 10.58
C GLU A 122 -7.08 5.25 9.29
N LEU A 123 -7.86 5.38 8.21
CA LEU A 123 -7.47 4.90 6.89
C LEU A 123 -6.29 5.71 6.33
N ASP A 124 -6.32 7.04 6.43
CA ASP A 124 -5.21 7.94 6.10
C ASP A 124 -3.93 7.52 6.84
N ALA A 125 -4.03 7.33 8.16
CA ALA A 125 -2.90 6.93 9.00
C ALA A 125 -2.34 5.56 8.60
N ALA A 126 -3.22 4.57 8.37
CA ALA A 126 -2.81 3.22 7.95
C ALA A 126 -2.11 3.24 6.58
N VAL A 127 -2.64 4.01 5.62
CA VAL A 127 -2.04 4.17 4.30
C VAL A 127 -0.64 4.78 4.38
N VAL A 128 -0.46 5.85 5.15
CA VAL A 128 0.85 6.49 5.33
C VAL A 128 1.85 5.53 5.99
N GLN A 129 1.46 4.89 7.09
CA GLN A 129 2.33 3.97 7.83
C GLN A 129 2.79 2.80 6.95
N LEU A 130 1.86 2.15 6.25
CA LEU A 130 2.19 1.02 5.39
C LEU A 130 3.01 1.44 4.16
N SER A 131 2.78 2.65 3.63
CA SER A 131 3.56 3.19 2.51
C SER A 131 5.00 3.48 2.91
N LEU A 132 5.24 4.05 4.10
CA LEU A 132 6.59 4.29 4.61
C LEU A 132 7.37 2.98 4.80
N ARG A 133 6.72 1.95 5.36
CA ARG A 133 7.35 0.63 5.51
C ARG A 133 7.65 -0.03 4.17
N ARG A 134 6.71 0.08 3.22
CA ARG A 134 6.86 -0.45 1.86
C ARG A 134 8.10 0.08 1.14
N MET A 135 8.47 1.34 1.37
CA MET A 135 9.67 1.94 0.76
C MET A 135 10.93 1.10 1.00
N SER A 136 11.09 0.55 2.21
CA SER A 136 12.25 -0.30 2.54
C SER A 136 12.28 -1.63 1.78
N LEU A 137 11.09 -2.17 1.45
CA LEU A 137 10.93 -3.38 0.66
C LEU A 137 11.20 -3.10 -0.82
N ASP A 138 10.72 -1.97 -1.33
CA ASP A 138 10.95 -1.54 -2.70
C ASP A 138 12.45 -1.31 -2.97
N ILE A 139 13.19 -0.73 -2.02
CA ILE A 139 14.66 -0.60 -2.10
C ILE A 139 15.34 -1.96 -2.20
N ALA A 140 14.97 -2.92 -1.34
CA ALA A 140 15.54 -4.26 -1.38
C ALA A 140 15.18 -5.02 -2.68
N ALA A 141 13.97 -4.82 -3.20
CA ALA A 141 13.58 -5.37 -4.51
C ALA A 141 14.40 -4.77 -5.66
N GLN A 142 14.67 -3.46 -5.62
CA GLN A 142 15.55 -2.79 -6.58
C GLN A 142 17.00 -3.30 -6.48
N GLU A 143 17.50 -3.53 -5.27
CA GLU A 143 18.82 -4.12 -5.05
C GLU A 143 18.93 -5.51 -5.65
N LEU A 144 17.92 -6.37 -5.47
CA LEU A 144 17.88 -7.69 -6.13
C LEU A 144 17.96 -7.58 -7.66
N ASN A 145 17.22 -6.65 -8.26
CA ASN A 145 17.27 -6.41 -9.70
C ASN A 145 18.67 -5.94 -10.14
N ALA A 146 19.31 -5.06 -9.37
CA ALA A 146 20.66 -4.60 -9.65
C ALA A 146 21.69 -5.74 -9.55
N LEU A 147 21.56 -6.63 -8.55
CA LEU A 147 22.40 -7.82 -8.41
C LEU A 147 22.20 -8.79 -9.57
N ASP A 148 20.96 -8.96 -10.05
CA ASP A 148 20.67 -9.78 -11.25
C ASP A 148 21.39 -9.26 -12.50
N ILE A 149 21.34 -7.95 -12.74
CA ILE A 149 22.08 -7.31 -13.84
C ILE A 149 23.60 -7.54 -13.69
N ARG A 150 24.13 -7.44 -12.47
CA ARG A 150 25.55 -7.70 -12.18
C ARG A 150 25.94 -9.16 -12.46
N ILE A 151 25.11 -10.13 -12.09
CA ILE A 151 25.33 -11.56 -12.40
C ILE A 151 25.36 -11.78 -13.90
N VAL A 152 24.40 -11.22 -14.65
CA VAL A 152 24.34 -11.34 -16.12
C VAL A 152 25.63 -10.79 -16.75
N ASN A 153 26.09 -9.62 -16.31
CA ASN A 153 27.31 -9.01 -16.83
C ASN A 153 28.57 -9.82 -16.47
N ALA A 154 28.69 -10.31 -15.24
CA ALA A 154 29.80 -11.16 -14.82
C ALA A 154 29.81 -12.50 -15.56
N THR A 155 28.62 -13.04 -15.89
CA THR A 155 28.46 -14.26 -16.70
C THR A 155 28.96 -14.04 -18.12
N LYS A 156 28.60 -12.92 -18.76
CA LYS A 156 29.15 -12.56 -20.08
C LYS A 156 30.67 -12.45 -20.07
N GLU A 157 31.24 -11.86 -19.02
CA GLU A 157 32.70 -11.76 -18.86
C GLU A 157 33.35 -13.15 -18.72
N ARG A 158 32.80 -14.02 -17.86
CA ARG A 158 33.23 -15.41 -17.71
C ARG A 158 33.21 -16.14 -19.05
N ASP A 159 32.13 -16.00 -19.82
CA ASP A 159 31.95 -16.70 -21.09
C ASP A 159 32.95 -16.21 -22.15
N ARG A 160 33.24 -14.90 -22.17
CA ARG A 160 34.32 -14.33 -23.00
C ARG A 160 35.67 -14.94 -22.67
N TRP A 161 36.02 -15.08 -21.39
CA TRP A 161 37.28 -15.70 -20.97
C TRP A 161 37.31 -17.21 -21.27
N ALA A 162 36.18 -17.90 -21.15
CA ALA A 162 36.05 -19.31 -21.53
C ALA A 162 36.30 -19.52 -23.02
N GLU A 163 35.74 -18.66 -23.86
CA GLU A 163 35.92 -18.70 -25.30
C GLU A 163 37.38 -18.41 -25.70
N LEU A 164 38.02 -17.44 -25.03
CA LEU A 164 39.46 -17.19 -25.20
C LEU A 164 40.31 -18.41 -24.80
N MET A 165 39.97 -19.11 -23.71
CA MET A 165 40.64 -20.36 -23.34
C MET A 165 40.49 -21.44 -24.43
N LYS A 166 39.29 -21.63 -24.98
CA LYS A 166 39.04 -22.59 -26.08
C LYS A 166 39.90 -22.29 -27.29
N ARG A 167 39.92 -21.04 -27.75
CA ARG A 167 40.75 -20.59 -28.88
C ARG A 167 42.25 -20.78 -28.62
N HIS A 168 42.70 -20.55 -27.39
CA HIS A 168 44.09 -20.77 -26.99
C HIS A 168 44.50 -22.24 -26.90
N ILE A 169 43.56 -23.15 -26.66
CA ILE A 169 43.81 -24.60 -26.70
C ILE A 169 43.83 -25.08 -28.17
N ALA A 170 42.95 -24.54 -29.02
CA ALA A 170 42.87 -24.89 -30.44
C ALA A 170 44.03 -24.32 -31.28
N GLY A 171 44.53 -23.12 -30.95
CA GLY A 171 45.73 -22.54 -31.55
C GLY A 171 46.98 -23.00 -30.81
N LYS A 172 48.00 -23.50 -31.53
CA LYS A 172 49.29 -23.98 -30.98
C LYS A 172 50.18 -22.86 -30.36
N ILE A 173 49.61 -21.94 -29.58
CA ILE A 173 50.32 -20.82 -28.96
C ILE A 173 50.97 -21.32 -27.66
N LYS A 174 52.31 -21.41 -27.64
CA LYS A 174 53.13 -21.90 -26.51
C LYS A 174 53.36 -20.87 -25.38
N ASN A 175 52.63 -19.76 -25.35
CA ASN A 175 52.86 -18.70 -24.36
C ASN A 175 52.14 -19.00 -23.03
N GLU A 176 52.87 -19.63 -22.11
CA GLU A 176 52.43 -20.04 -20.77
C GLU A 176 51.87 -18.87 -19.95
N GLU A 177 52.49 -17.68 -20.02
CA GLU A 177 52.04 -16.50 -19.26
C GLU A 177 50.66 -16.02 -19.70
N ARG A 178 50.41 -15.99 -21.02
CA ARG A 178 49.10 -15.59 -21.56
C ARG A 178 48.02 -16.57 -21.15
N ARG A 179 48.32 -17.88 -21.14
CA ARG A 179 47.39 -18.91 -20.65
C ARG A 179 47.07 -18.73 -19.17
N LYS A 180 48.08 -18.47 -18.34
CA LYS A 180 47.91 -18.20 -16.91
C LYS A 180 47.00 -17.00 -16.66
N LYS A 181 47.25 -15.87 -17.34
CA LYS A 181 46.42 -14.65 -17.21
C LYS A 181 44.95 -14.90 -17.57
N ILE A 182 44.68 -15.63 -18.64
CA ILE A 182 43.29 -15.95 -19.04
C ILE A 182 42.61 -16.82 -17.99
N LYS A 183 43.31 -17.84 -17.47
CA LYS A 183 42.79 -18.72 -16.41
C LYS A 183 42.49 -17.92 -15.13
N GLU A 184 43.38 -17.02 -14.73
CA GLU A 184 43.17 -16.13 -13.57
C GLU A 184 41.95 -15.22 -13.76
N LYS A 185 41.78 -14.62 -14.94
CA LYS A 185 40.61 -13.78 -15.24
C LYS A 185 39.31 -14.57 -15.24
N PHE A 186 39.31 -15.78 -15.80
CA PHE A 186 38.15 -16.67 -15.74
C PHE A 186 37.79 -17.05 -14.29
N GLN A 187 38.78 -17.44 -13.48
CA GLN A 187 38.58 -17.77 -12.07
C GLN A 187 38.09 -16.57 -11.27
N ALA A 188 38.62 -15.38 -11.52
CA ALA A 188 38.17 -14.15 -10.90
C ALA A 188 36.69 -13.85 -11.25
N ALA A 189 36.29 -14.02 -12.50
CA ALA A 189 34.90 -13.87 -12.92
C ALA A 189 33.97 -14.89 -12.23
N GLN A 190 34.41 -16.15 -12.08
CA GLN A 190 33.65 -17.17 -11.32
C GLN A 190 33.48 -16.80 -9.85
N ARG A 191 34.56 -16.38 -9.17
CA ARG A 191 34.49 -15.94 -7.76
C ARG A 191 33.54 -14.77 -7.59
N ARG A 192 33.62 -13.78 -8.48
CA ARG A 192 32.72 -12.63 -8.48
C ARG A 192 31.25 -13.03 -8.65
N ILE A 193 30.94 -13.99 -9.52
CA ILE A 193 29.57 -14.52 -9.66
C ILE A 193 29.11 -15.16 -8.34
N ALA A 194 29.96 -15.96 -7.70
CA ALA A 194 29.63 -16.60 -6.42
C ALA A 194 29.40 -15.58 -5.30
N GLU A 195 30.25 -14.55 -5.20
CA GLU A 195 30.11 -13.45 -4.24
C GLU A 195 28.81 -12.67 -4.44
N ILE A 196 28.49 -12.28 -5.68
CA ILE A 196 27.23 -11.59 -5.99
C ILE A 196 26.03 -12.52 -5.72
N GLY A 197 26.16 -13.82 -6.00
CA GLY A 197 25.14 -14.82 -5.70
C GLY A 197 24.86 -14.95 -4.19
N ALA A 198 25.90 -14.93 -3.36
CA ALA A 198 25.76 -14.92 -1.90
C ALA A 198 25.06 -13.65 -1.41
N GLN A 199 25.48 -12.48 -1.89
CA GLN A 199 24.82 -11.19 -1.57
C GLN A 199 23.35 -11.20 -1.98
N LYS A 200 23.03 -11.74 -3.17
CA LYS A 200 21.65 -11.85 -3.65
C LYS A 200 20.80 -12.74 -2.75
N ASN A 201 21.34 -13.86 -2.29
CA ASN A 201 20.61 -14.77 -1.41
C ASN A 201 20.35 -14.12 -0.04
N ASP A 202 21.32 -13.38 0.49
CA ASP A 202 21.18 -12.62 1.73
C ASP A 202 20.05 -11.59 1.64
N VAL A 203 20.10 -10.69 0.64
CA VAL A 203 19.05 -9.68 0.41
C VAL A 203 17.69 -10.34 0.15
N ARG A 204 17.65 -11.45 -0.59
CA ARG A 204 16.40 -12.17 -0.89
C ARG A 204 15.76 -12.76 0.37
N SER A 205 16.54 -13.39 1.24
CA SER A 205 16.04 -13.94 2.50
C SER A 205 15.47 -12.83 3.38
N GLY A 206 16.23 -11.75 3.61
CA GLY A 206 15.77 -10.61 4.39
C GLY A 206 14.57 -9.88 3.77
N LEU A 207 14.40 -9.89 2.44
CA LEU A 207 13.21 -9.33 1.79
C LEU A 207 11.98 -10.22 2.04
N HIS A 208 12.13 -11.55 2.00
CA HIS A 208 11.03 -12.48 2.21
C HIS A 208 10.40 -12.29 3.59
N ASP A 209 11.22 -12.28 4.64
CA ASP A 209 10.76 -12.16 6.04
C ASP A 209 10.06 -10.82 6.27
N ARG A 210 10.69 -9.72 5.84
CA ARG A 210 10.09 -8.38 5.96
C ARG A 210 8.79 -8.25 5.16
N ASN A 211 8.68 -8.92 4.01
CA ASN A 211 7.46 -8.90 3.22
C ASN A 211 6.31 -9.67 3.89
N ILE A 212 6.60 -10.81 4.53
CA ILE A 212 5.60 -11.55 5.33
C ILE A 212 5.10 -10.69 6.49
N GLU A 213 6.02 -10.07 7.24
CA GLU A 213 5.66 -9.23 8.39
C GLU A 213 4.81 -8.04 7.97
N TRP A 214 5.18 -7.38 6.88
CA TRP A 214 4.42 -6.26 6.32
C TRP A 214 3.05 -6.67 5.78
N LEU A 215 2.93 -7.84 5.12
CA LEU A 215 1.64 -8.40 4.72
C LEU A 215 0.73 -8.63 5.93
N ARG A 216 1.27 -9.19 7.01
CA ARG A 216 0.54 -9.41 8.26
C ARG A 216 0.04 -8.10 8.86
N GLU A 217 0.88 -7.08 8.90
CA GLU A 217 0.53 -5.74 9.37
C GLU A 217 -0.56 -5.11 8.51
N SER A 218 -0.44 -5.16 7.18
CA SER A 218 -1.43 -4.63 6.24
C SER A 218 -2.80 -5.29 6.44
N LEU A 219 -2.84 -6.62 6.58
CA LEU A 219 -4.07 -7.36 6.83
C LEU A 219 -4.67 -7.02 8.21
N SER A 220 -3.84 -6.91 9.24
CA SER A 220 -4.29 -6.50 10.59
C SER A 220 -4.92 -5.10 10.58
N GLN A 221 -4.31 -4.14 9.90
CA GLN A 221 -4.86 -2.79 9.76
C GLN A 221 -6.19 -2.79 8.98
N LYS A 222 -6.27 -3.58 7.92
CA LYS A 222 -7.51 -3.75 7.15
C LYS A 222 -8.64 -4.29 8.02
N LEU A 223 -8.39 -5.32 8.84
CA LEU A 223 -9.40 -5.90 9.74
C LEU A 223 -9.89 -4.90 10.79
N ARG A 224 -8.97 -4.17 11.44
CA ARG A 224 -9.31 -3.10 12.39
C ARG A 224 -10.20 -2.04 11.73
N LEU A 225 -9.83 -1.60 10.54
CA LEU A 225 -10.60 -0.62 9.79
C LEU A 225 -11.98 -1.16 9.40
N SER A 226 -12.09 -2.44 9.03
CA SER A 226 -13.39 -3.06 8.69
C SER A 226 -14.38 -3.01 9.85
N GLU A 227 -13.92 -3.19 11.09
CA GLU A 227 -14.76 -3.03 12.29
C GLU A 227 -15.28 -1.58 12.43
N MET A 228 -14.44 -0.59 12.14
CA MET A 228 -14.82 0.83 12.19
C MET A 228 -15.78 1.22 11.06
N MET A 229 -15.55 0.69 9.85
CA MET A 229 -16.43 0.87 8.70
C MET A 229 -17.86 0.47 9.03
N MET A 230 -18.02 -0.63 9.77
CA MET A 230 -19.33 -1.13 10.17
C MET A 230 -20.09 -0.17 11.06
N SER A 231 -19.39 0.46 12.00
CA SER A 231 -20.00 1.48 12.86
C SER A 231 -20.44 2.70 12.04
N ALA A 232 -19.68 3.05 11.01
CA ALA A 232 -20.00 4.17 10.13
C ALA A 232 -21.19 3.86 9.19
N LEU A 233 -21.22 2.67 8.58
CA LEU A 233 -22.37 2.21 7.77
C LEU A 233 -23.65 2.13 8.60
N ALA A 234 -23.56 1.66 9.84
CA ALA A 234 -24.68 1.60 10.76
C ALA A 234 -25.23 3.01 11.08
N ALA A 235 -24.34 3.99 11.31
CA ALA A 235 -24.73 5.39 11.47
C ALA A 235 -25.42 5.96 10.20
N MET A 236 -24.87 5.69 9.01
CA MET A 236 -25.48 6.11 7.74
C MET A 236 -26.88 5.51 7.54
N ARG A 237 -27.08 4.24 7.91
CA ARG A 237 -28.40 3.59 7.85
C ARG A 237 -29.40 4.24 8.81
N ARG A 238 -28.96 4.63 10.00
CA ARG A 238 -29.80 5.36 10.97
C ARG A 238 -30.21 6.74 10.44
N ASP A 239 -29.27 7.47 9.83
CA ASP A 239 -29.57 8.74 9.16
C ASP A 239 -30.58 8.60 8.01
N LEU A 240 -30.61 7.45 7.34
CA LEU A 240 -31.59 7.13 6.28
C LEU A 240 -32.91 6.54 6.81
N GLY A 241 -33.09 6.41 8.13
CA GLY A 241 -34.29 5.82 8.73
C GLY A 241 -34.39 4.30 8.57
N MET A 242 -33.31 3.58 8.24
CA MET A 242 -33.29 2.14 7.94
C MET A 242 -32.91 1.24 9.14
N ALA A 243 -33.20 1.70 10.37
CA ALA A 243 -32.68 1.13 11.61
C ALA A 243 -33.16 -0.30 11.97
N ALA A 244 -34.28 -0.76 11.39
CA ALA A 244 -34.97 -1.99 11.82
C ALA A 244 -34.22 -3.32 11.56
N GLN A 245 -33.01 -3.31 10.99
CA GLN A 245 -32.23 -4.52 10.65
C GLN A 245 -30.74 -4.42 11.07
N GLU A 246 -30.39 -3.48 11.95
CA GLU A 246 -28.99 -3.19 12.31
C GLU A 246 -28.31 -4.36 13.05
N SER A 247 -29.03 -5.11 13.90
CA SER A 247 -28.48 -6.21 14.70
C SER A 247 -27.99 -7.39 13.85
N ASP A 248 -28.82 -7.86 12.92
CA ASP A 248 -28.52 -9.05 12.11
C ASP A 248 -27.41 -8.76 11.10
N PHE A 249 -27.44 -7.54 10.53
CA PHE A 249 -26.40 -7.06 9.63
C PHE A 249 -25.03 -6.95 10.32
N VAL A 250 -25.00 -6.39 11.54
CA VAL A 250 -23.79 -6.31 12.35
C VAL A 250 -23.29 -7.71 12.71
N ALA A 251 -24.16 -8.63 13.09
CA ALA A 251 -23.79 -10.00 13.45
C ALA A 251 -23.14 -10.77 12.28
N ILE A 252 -23.72 -10.71 11.08
CA ILE A 252 -23.17 -11.37 9.87
C ILE A 252 -21.75 -10.85 9.59
N ILE A 253 -21.52 -9.54 9.70
CA ILE A 253 -20.23 -8.96 9.35
C ILE A 253 -19.20 -9.19 10.45
N GLN A 254 -19.58 -9.13 11.72
CA GLN A 254 -18.69 -9.53 12.83
C GLN A 254 -18.23 -10.98 12.67
N ALA A 255 -19.13 -11.89 12.28
CA ALA A 255 -18.77 -13.27 12.00
C ALA A 255 -17.78 -13.38 10.81
N SER A 256 -17.94 -12.56 9.78
CA SER A 256 -17.00 -12.50 8.64
C SER A 256 -15.60 -12.00 9.07
N ILE A 257 -15.54 -10.93 9.85
CA ILE A 257 -14.29 -10.38 10.39
C ILE A 257 -13.59 -11.40 11.30
N ALA A 258 -14.34 -12.09 12.16
CA ALA A 258 -13.80 -13.14 13.02
C ALA A 258 -13.19 -14.30 12.21
N ARG A 259 -13.84 -14.73 11.12
CA ARG A 259 -13.28 -15.74 10.21
C ARG A 259 -11.99 -15.26 9.54
N GLN A 260 -11.95 -14.01 9.08
CA GLN A 260 -10.75 -13.45 8.45
C GLN A 260 -9.59 -13.33 9.45
N ARG A 261 -9.87 -12.97 10.70
CA ARG A 261 -8.87 -12.92 11.78
C ARG A 261 -8.33 -14.31 12.10
N ALA A 262 -9.20 -15.30 12.27
CA ALA A 262 -8.79 -16.68 12.50
C ALA A 262 -7.92 -17.24 11.36
N ALA A 263 -8.25 -16.91 10.10
CA ALA A 263 -7.43 -17.30 8.95
C ALA A 263 -6.05 -16.61 8.94
N LEU A 264 -5.98 -15.35 9.36
CA LEU A 264 -4.73 -14.60 9.49
C LEU A 264 -3.83 -15.19 10.59
N ASP A 265 -4.42 -15.55 11.74
CA ASP A 265 -3.70 -16.15 12.86
C ASP A 265 -3.13 -17.52 12.48
N ALA A 266 -3.95 -18.38 11.85
CA ALA A 266 -3.52 -19.68 11.36
C ALA A 266 -2.41 -19.58 10.29
N PHE A 267 -2.47 -18.57 9.41
CA PHE A 267 -1.38 -18.29 8.47
C PHE A 267 -0.11 -17.86 9.20
N GLY A 268 -0.22 -17.05 10.26
CA GLY A 268 0.92 -16.63 11.06
C GLY A 268 1.62 -17.78 11.79
N GLU A 269 0.85 -18.78 12.23
CA GLU A 269 1.39 -20.02 12.84
C GLU A 269 2.09 -20.89 11.79
N SER A 270 1.48 -21.11 10.63
CA SER A 270 2.07 -21.97 9.58
C SER A 270 3.39 -21.42 9.03
N VAL A 271 3.54 -20.11 8.94
CA VAL A 271 4.82 -19.48 8.54
C VAL A 271 5.88 -19.62 9.63
N ARG A 272 5.49 -19.66 10.91
CA ARG A 272 6.42 -19.84 12.04
C ARG A 272 6.91 -21.28 12.16
N ASP A 273 6.07 -22.25 11.84
CA ASP A 273 6.38 -23.69 11.95
C ASP A 273 7.08 -24.25 10.69
N GLY A 274 7.02 -23.53 9.57
CA GLY A 274 7.58 -23.93 8.27
C GLY A 274 8.90 -23.25 7.86
N GLY A 275 9.45 -22.37 8.70
CA GLY A 275 10.76 -21.72 8.51
C GLY A 275 11.84 -22.37 9.36
#